data_AF-A0A0J8JPY2-F1
#
_entry.id   AF-A0A0J8JPY2-F1
#
_cell.length_a   1.000
_cell.length_b   1.000
_cell.length_c   1.000
_cell.angle_alpha   90.00
_cell.angle_beta   90.00
_cell.angle_gamma   90.00
#
_symmetry.space_group_name_H-M   'P 1'
#
loop_
_entity.id
_entity.type
_entity.pdbx_description
1 polymer ?
#
loop_
_entity_poly.entity_id
_entity_poly.type
_entity_poly.pdbx_seq_one_letter_code
_entity_poly.pdbx_strand_id
1 'polypeptide(L)'
;MRLAQDNGYIKASSFWSAIRRTLDKPELRYLNIPNKLEKINPYLANHSSGLRVKALTYLSKLTNQESLPLISLSIFRSPSHYCGKNTAIIRNGMTLPRMFVKTEPGVCPECLKESNYIRQTWAFWPYNTCHKHKIKLIENCCCGEIISAFSDHKLGVCQCCGHEYKNLEGVKENHNDFELSHWLAGTHKNLPNVKDSHKFGLILWWLKLHQLTLAEFESEVFINFFTEWPSSFQKYLKNQWEHYSEYGLKPISDASFSDVFGKLLSNSAKLPSARLSENIVLTEIYKYFDDNLISENNEFLKLKINSIEAALLLNTSTEQIAALVEQGELSSGIRIKSGGFLNINQPAFELGDLYCLWQAGYQTEYSNFSIITSRW
;
A
#
# COMPACT_ATOMS: atom_id res chain seq x y z
N MET A 1 12.02 -2.68 -24.37
CA MET A 1 11.36 -2.97 -25.66
C MET A 1 11.60 -1.87 -26.69
N ARG A 2 11.16 -0.63 -26.47
CA ARG A 2 11.43 0.49 -27.41
C ARG A 2 12.91 0.65 -27.80
N LEU A 3 13.80 0.65 -26.81
CA LEU A 3 15.24 0.68 -27.04
C LEU A 3 15.73 -0.43 -28.01
N ALA A 4 15.12 -1.61 -27.99
CA ALA A 4 15.46 -2.67 -28.94
C ALA A 4 15.05 -2.30 -30.37
N GLN A 5 13.83 -1.77 -30.54
CA GLN A 5 13.30 -1.33 -31.83
C GLN A 5 14.13 -0.18 -32.40
N ASP A 6 14.47 0.81 -31.57
CA ASP A 6 15.27 1.97 -31.95
C ASP A 6 16.70 1.58 -32.37
N ASN A 7 17.22 0.46 -31.86
CA ASN A 7 18.52 -0.11 -32.23
C ASN A 7 18.42 -1.18 -33.34
N GLY A 8 17.30 -1.25 -34.06
CA GLY A 8 17.14 -2.14 -35.22
C GLY A 8 16.86 -3.61 -34.89
N TYR A 9 16.59 -3.96 -33.64
CA TYR A 9 16.22 -5.33 -33.26
C TYR A 9 14.72 -5.57 -33.46
N ILE A 10 14.40 -6.59 -34.27
CA ILE A 10 13.01 -7.03 -34.50
C ILE A 10 12.37 -7.61 -33.24
N LYS A 11 13.15 -8.38 -32.47
CA LYS A 11 12.70 -9.03 -31.22
C LYS A 11 13.41 -8.42 -30.01
N ALA A 12 12.64 -8.01 -29.01
CA ALA A 12 13.18 -7.48 -27.76
C ALA A 12 14.09 -8.50 -27.03
N SER A 13 13.78 -9.79 -27.15
CA SER A 13 14.59 -10.89 -26.58
C SER A 13 15.99 -11.00 -27.20
N SER A 14 16.13 -10.70 -28.50
CA SER A 14 17.43 -10.69 -29.18
C SER A 14 18.32 -9.55 -28.68
N PHE A 15 17.75 -8.34 -28.56
CA PHE A 15 18.45 -7.20 -27.96
C PHE A 15 18.87 -7.47 -26.52
N TRP A 16 17.95 -8.05 -25.74
CA TRP A 16 18.21 -8.43 -24.35
C TRP A 16 19.37 -9.41 -24.21
N SER A 17 19.43 -10.39 -25.11
CA SER A 17 20.52 -11.36 -25.16
C SER A 17 21.86 -10.71 -25.53
N ALA A 18 21.85 -9.71 -26.43
CA ALA A 18 23.06 -8.97 -26.81
C ALA A 18 23.60 -8.10 -25.66
N ILE A 19 22.71 -7.40 -24.93
CA ILE A 19 23.07 -6.68 -23.71
C ILE A 19 23.74 -7.62 -22.72
N ARG A 20 23.13 -8.79 -22.48
CA ARG A 20 23.67 -9.76 -21.53
C ARG A 20 25.06 -10.24 -21.90
N ARG A 21 25.29 -10.61 -23.17
CA ARG A 21 26.63 -11.00 -23.65
C ARG A 21 27.68 -9.91 -23.42
N THR A 22 27.27 -8.65 -23.50
CA THR A 22 28.15 -7.50 -23.21
C THR A 22 28.50 -7.41 -21.73
N LEU A 23 27.58 -7.76 -20.84
CA LEU A 23 27.77 -7.74 -19.38
C LEU A 23 28.46 -9.00 -18.84
N ASP A 24 28.40 -10.12 -19.54
CA ASP A 24 29.07 -11.37 -19.16
C ASP A 24 30.61 -11.32 -19.38
N LYS A 25 31.12 -10.21 -19.92
CA LYS A 25 32.57 -9.96 -20.06
C LYS A 25 33.27 -10.08 -18.69
N PRO A 26 34.52 -10.61 -18.63
CA PRO A 26 35.22 -10.88 -17.37
C PRO A 26 35.23 -9.71 -16.38
N GLU A 27 35.40 -8.50 -16.90
CA GLU A 27 35.42 -7.23 -16.17
C GLU A 27 34.10 -6.87 -15.49
N LEU A 28 32.97 -7.40 -15.99
CA LEU A 28 31.61 -7.03 -15.58
C LEU A 28 30.82 -8.19 -14.97
N ARG A 29 31.46 -9.36 -14.75
CA ARG A 29 30.83 -10.60 -14.23
C ARG A 29 30.12 -10.45 -12.88
N TYR A 30 30.40 -9.40 -12.12
CA TYR A 30 29.71 -9.11 -10.87
C TYR A 30 28.31 -8.51 -11.09
N LEU A 31 27.97 -8.09 -12.31
CA LEU A 31 26.63 -7.61 -12.67
C LEU A 31 25.72 -8.81 -12.99
N ASN A 32 24.48 -8.80 -12.47
CA ASN A 32 23.53 -9.89 -12.69
C ASN A 32 22.25 -9.38 -13.36
N ILE A 33 22.00 -9.84 -14.57
CA ILE A 33 20.80 -9.56 -15.35
C ILE A 33 20.07 -10.88 -15.68
N PRO A 34 18.74 -10.97 -15.47
CA PRO A 34 17.97 -12.19 -15.73
C PRO A 34 17.82 -12.49 -17.23
N ASN A 35 17.60 -13.77 -17.57
CA ASN A 35 17.43 -14.22 -18.97
C ASN A 35 16.17 -13.68 -19.64
N LYS A 36 15.12 -13.38 -18.85
CA LYS A 36 13.83 -12.93 -19.34
C LYS A 36 13.55 -11.50 -18.88
N LEU A 37 13.01 -10.69 -19.79
CA LEU A 37 12.66 -9.30 -19.52
C LEU A 37 11.60 -9.17 -18.41
N GLU A 38 10.62 -10.07 -18.37
CA GLU A 38 9.60 -10.12 -17.30
C GLU A 38 10.20 -10.15 -15.88
N LYS A 39 11.42 -10.68 -15.72
CA LYS A 39 12.11 -10.79 -14.44
C LYS A 39 13.05 -9.63 -14.14
N ILE A 40 13.09 -8.58 -14.98
CA ILE A 40 14.09 -7.50 -14.87
C ILE A 40 13.94 -6.64 -13.62
N ASN A 41 12.73 -6.50 -13.09
CA ASN A 41 12.54 -5.66 -11.93
C ASN A 41 13.32 -6.24 -10.71
N PRO A 42 14.09 -5.42 -9.98
CA PRO A 42 14.87 -5.89 -8.83
C PRO A 42 14.06 -6.61 -7.75
N TYR A 43 12.78 -6.26 -7.55
CA TYR A 43 11.95 -6.94 -6.55
C TYR A 43 11.71 -8.44 -6.82
N LEU A 44 11.92 -8.89 -8.05
CA LEU A 44 11.78 -10.30 -8.47
C LEU A 44 13.06 -11.12 -8.23
N ALA A 45 14.19 -10.50 -7.86
CA ALA A 45 15.43 -11.23 -7.57
C ALA A 45 15.39 -11.84 -6.17
N ASN A 46 15.69 -13.13 -6.00
CA ASN A 46 15.73 -13.73 -4.66
C ASN A 46 16.89 -13.19 -3.82
N HIS A 47 18.14 -13.37 -4.29
CA HIS A 47 19.37 -12.99 -3.56
C HIS A 47 20.28 -12.01 -4.33
N SER A 48 19.88 -11.54 -5.51
CA SER A 48 20.74 -10.74 -6.41
C SER A 48 20.14 -9.38 -6.80
N SER A 49 19.21 -8.85 -5.99
CA SER A 49 18.57 -7.55 -6.27
C SER A 49 19.60 -6.42 -6.38
N GLY A 50 20.58 -6.36 -5.46
CA GLY A 50 21.65 -5.37 -5.48
C GLY A 50 22.53 -5.43 -6.73
N LEU A 51 22.87 -6.63 -7.21
CA LEU A 51 23.63 -6.81 -8.45
C LEU A 51 22.82 -6.36 -9.67
N ARG A 52 21.50 -6.55 -9.64
CA ARG A 52 20.60 -6.08 -10.70
C ARG A 52 20.46 -4.57 -10.72
N VAL A 53 20.42 -3.91 -9.56
CA VAL A 53 20.46 -2.44 -9.47
C VAL A 53 21.75 -1.92 -10.10
N LYS A 54 22.90 -2.47 -9.70
CA LYS A 54 24.21 -2.10 -10.29
C LYS A 54 24.20 -2.27 -11.81
N ALA A 55 23.63 -3.36 -12.31
CA ALA A 55 23.58 -3.63 -13.74
C ALA A 55 22.69 -2.62 -14.49
N LEU A 56 21.52 -2.27 -13.94
CA LEU A 56 20.63 -1.26 -14.50
C LEU A 56 21.26 0.14 -14.47
N THR A 57 21.96 0.49 -13.38
CA THR A 57 22.72 1.75 -13.29
C THR A 57 23.83 1.80 -14.33
N TYR A 58 24.56 0.70 -14.53
CA TYR A 58 25.58 0.62 -15.56
C TYR A 58 24.97 0.79 -16.96
N LEU A 59 23.90 0.05 -17.28
CA LEU A 59 23.21 0.17 -18.56
C LEU A 59 22.65 1.57 -18.82
N SER A 60 22.17 2.27 -17.79
CA SER A 60 21.70 3.65 -17.94
C SER A 60 22.78 4.63 -18.37
N LYS A 61 24.06 4.31 -18.12
CA LYS A 61 25.22 5.13 -18.45
C LYS A 61 25.94 4.71 -19.73
N LEU A 62 25.58 3.56 -20.32
CA LEU A 62 26.22 3.02 -21.52
C LEU A 62 25.75 3.68 -22.82
N THR A 63 24.73 4.53 -22.77
CA THR A 63 24.22 5.22 -23.96
C THR A 63 25.12 6.40 -24.32
N ASN A 64 25.44 6.58 -25.60
CA ASN A 64 26.14 7.77 -26.13
C ASN A 64 25.26 9.06 -26.10
N GLN A 65 24.17 9.04 -25.36
CA GLN A 65 23.15 10.08 -25.21
C GLN A 65 22.90 10.33 -23.72
N GLU A 66 21.91 11.16 -23.40
CA GLU A 66 21.41 11.34 -22.03
C GLU A 66 21.14 9.99 -21.34
N SER A 67 21.44 9.93 -20.05
CA SER A 67 21.29 8.72 -19.25
C SER A 67 19.84 8.26 -19.22
N LEU A 68 19.59 7.00 -19.57
CA LEU A 68 18.24 6.46 -19.54
C LEU A 68 17.71 6.34 -18.11
N PRO A 69 16.44 6.71 -17.84
CA PRO A 69 15.83 6.64 -16.50
C PRO A 69 15.46 5.21 -16.07
N LEU A 70 16.35 4.22 -16.28
CA LEU A 70 16.06 2.81 -16.00
C LEU A 70 15.79 2.54 -14.52
N ILE A 71 16.49 3.25 -13.63
CA ILE A 71 16.31 3.10 -12.18
C ILE A 71 14.96 3.65 -11.73
N SER A 72 14.53 4.83 -12.21
CA SER A 72 13.23 5.40 -11.83
C SER A 72 12.05 4.61 -12.41
N LEU A 73 12.25 3.93 -13.54
CA LEU A 73 11.27 3.01 -14.13
C LEU A 73 11.25 1.62 -13.45
N SER A 74 12.26 1.28 -12.65
CA SER A 74 12.34 -0.03 -12.00
C SER A 74 11.53 -0.10 -10.71
N ILE A 75 11.11 -1.32 -10.36
CA ILE A 75 10.40 -1.61 -9.11
C ILE A 75 11.32 -2.36 -8.14
N PHE A 76 11.42 -1.85 -6.91
CA PHE A 76 12.29 -2.39 -5.86
C PHE A 76 11.47 -2.92 -4.68
N ARG A 77 12.06 -3.79 -3.85
CA ARG A 77 11.49 -4.12 -2.54
C ARG A 77 11.66 -2.90 -1.63
N SER A 78 10.65 -2.65 -0.81
CA SER A 78 10.74 -1.67 0.27
C SER A 78 10.79 -2.41 1.61
N PRO A 79 11.58 -1.92 2.59
CA PRO A 79 11.51 -2.40 3.97
C PRO A 79 10.22 -1.95 4.67
N SER A 80 9.47 -1.02 4.09
CA SER A 80 8.19 -0.59 4.66
C SER A 80 7.14 -1.69 4.58
N HIS A 81 6.18 -1.62 5.50
CA HIS A 81 5.03 -2.51 5.57
C HIS A 81 3.74 -1.70 5.57
N TYR A 82 2.67 -2.33 5.11
CA TYR A 82 1.31 -1.83 5.23
C TYR A 82 0.48 -2.75 6.12
N CYS A 83 -0.45 -2.20 6.89
CA CYS A 83 -1.41 -2.94 7.72
C CYS A 83 -0.74 -4.10 8.49
N GLY A 84 0.25 -3.77 9.34
CA GLY A 84 1.08 -4.74 10.04
C GLY A 84 2.17 -5.35 9.16
N LYS A 85 1.90 -6.50 8.53
CA LYS A 85 2.94 -7.36 7.93
C LYS A 85 2.99 -7.38 6.40
N ASN A 86 2.12 -6.64 5.70
CA ASN A 86 2.06 -6.71 4.24
C ASN A 86 3.29 -6.00 3.64
N THR A 87 4.11 -6.75 2.92
CA THR A 87 5.35 -6.22 2.32
C THR A 87 5.04 -5.15 1.27
N ALA A 88 5.86 -4.10 1.22
CA ALA A 88 5.77 -3.07 0.20
C ALA A 88 6.82 -3.22 -0.90
N ILE A 89 6.52 -2.60 -2.03
CA ILE A 89 7.50 -2.27 -3.08
C ILE A 89 7.64 -0.76 -3.16
N ILE A 90 8.70 -0.28 -3.81
CA ILE A 90 8.92 1.14 -4.10
C ILE A 90 9.23 1.33 -5.59
N ARG A 91 8.66 2.39 -6.16
CA ARG A 91 8.84 2.82 -7.53
C ARG A 91 8.85 4.34 -7.56
N ASN A 92 9.94 4.93 -8.03
CA ASN A 92 10.08 6.39 -8.19
C ASN A 92 9.61 7.21 -6.96
N GLY A 93 10.01 6.79 -5.75
CA GLY A 93 9.61 7.43 -4.49
C GLY A 93 8.20 7.05 -3.97
N MET A 94 7.36 6.42 -4.78
CA MET A 94 6.05 5.91 -4.37
C MET A 94 6.17 4.48 -3.84
N THR A 95 5.65 4.24 -2.64
CA THR A 95 5.53 2.89 -2.08
C THR A 95 4.12 2.37 -2.29
N LEU A 96 3.98 1.06 -2.47
CA LEU A 96 2.67 0.42 -2.52
C LEU A 96 2.74 -1.03 -2.02
N PRO A 97 1.61 -1.63 -1.62
CA PRO A 97 1.55 -3.04 -1.25
C PRO A 97 1.99 -3.95 -2.39
N ARG A 98 2.88 -4.91 -2.09
CA ARG A 98 3.40 -5.86 -3.09
C ARG A 98 2.30 -6.68 -3.77
N MET A 99 1.24 -7.01 -3.03
CA MET A 99 0.12 -7.81 -3.54
C MET A 99 -0.66 -7.12 -4.67
N PHE A 100 -0.49 -5.81 -4.85
CA PHE A 100 -1.15 -5.07 -5.93
C PHE A 100 -0.37 -5.09 -7.24
N VAL A 101 0.83 -5.68 -7.29
CA VAL A 101 1.59 -5.79 -8.53
C VAL A 101 1.01 -6.93 -9.39
N LYS A 102 0.47 -6.57 -10.56
CA LYS A 102 -0.05 -7.53 -11.53
C LYS A 102 1.11 -8.21 -12.27
N THR A 103 0.98 -9.52 -12.48
CA THR A 103 1.91 -10.28 -13.33
C THR A 103 1.67 -9.96 -14.81
N GLU A 104 0.39 -9.85 -15.19
CA GLU A 104 -0.08 -9.66 -16.56
C GLU A 104 -0.98 -8.43 -16.60
N PRO A 105 -0.41 -7.23 -16.81
CA PRO A 105 -1.21 -6.02 -16.86
C PRO A 105 -1.98 -5.94 -18.17
N GLY A 106 -3.28 -5.62 -18.07
CA GLY A 106 -4.06 -5.24 -19.24
C GLY A 106 -3.54 -3.97 -19.91
N VAL A 107 -3.98 -3.75 -21.15
CA VAL A 107 -3.53 -2.63 -21.99
C VAL A 107 -4.68 -1.73 -22.39
N CYS A 108 -4.37 -0.45 -22.63
CA CYS A 108 -5.31 0.49 -23.26
C CYS A 108 -4.94 0.63 -24.75
N PRO A 109 -5.81 0.20 -25.69
CA PRO A 109 -5.57 0.34 -27.13
C PRO A 109 -5.33 1.78 -27.57
N GLU A 110 -6.14 2.73 -27.07
CA GLU A 110 -6.03 4.15 -27.42
C GLU A 110 -4.69 4.75 -26.96
N CYS A 111 -4.24 4.42 -25.74
CA CYS A 111 -2.89 4.82 -25.28
C CYS A 111 -1.78 4.27 -26.19
N LEU A 112 -1.95 3.04 -26.70
CA LEU A 112 -0.98 2.44 -27.62
C LEU A 112 -1.01 3.09 -29.00
N LYS A 113 -2.18 3.54 -29.49
CA LYS A 113 -2.31 4.33 -30.72
C LYS A 113 -1.60 5.67 -30.59
N GLU A 114 -1.82 6.38 -29.48
CA GLU A 114 -1.16 7.67 -29.21
C GLU A 114 0.36 7.52 -29.09
N SER A 115 0.80 6.48 -28.39
CA SER A 115 2.22 6.22 -28.16
C SER A 115 2.43 4.78 -27.79
N ASN A 116 3.13 4.07 -28.68
CA ASN A 116 3.31 2.64 -28.60
C ASN A 116 4.27 2.23 -27.47
N TYR A 117 3.80 2.30 -26.21
CA TYR A 117 4.49 1.76 -25.03
C TYR A 117 3.53 1.42 -23.90
N ILE A 118 3.88 0.36 -23.16
CA ILE A 118 3.14 -0.10 -21.98
C ILE A 118 3.30 0.92 -20.85
N ARG A 119 2.19 1.39 -20.29
CA ARG A 119 2.23 2.27 -19.13
C ARG A 119 2.46 1.45 -17.88
N GLN A 120 3.38 1.91 -17.03
CA GLN A 120 3.68 1.23 -15.78
C GLN A 120 2.52 1.28 -14.78
N THR A 121 1.63 2.27 -14.86
CA THR A 121 0.42 2.33 -14.01
C THR A 121 -0.50 1.14 -14.22
N TRP A 122 -0.49 0.52 -15.40
CA TRP A 122 -1.29 -0.67 -15.70
C TRP A 122 -0.82 -1.91 -14.90
N ALA A 123 0.41 -1.89 -14.38
CA ALA A 123 0.97 -2.97 -13.57
C ALA A 123 0.45 -3.00 -12.13
N PHE A 124 -0.42 -2.07 -11.73
CA PHE A 124 -0.87 -1.95 -10.35
C PHE A 124 -2.38 -2.09 -10.24
N TRP A 125 -2.84 -3.00 -9.40
CA TRP A 125 -4.24 -3.11 -8.99
C TRP A 125 -4.57 -2.01 -7.95
N PRO A 126 -5.80 -1.48 -7.90
CA PRO A 126 -6.98 -1.77 -8.74
C PRO A 126 -7.08 -0.88 -10.00
N TYR A 127 -5.96 -0.38 -10.54
CA TYR A 127 -6.00 0.37 -11.79
C TYR A 127 -6.41 -0.58 -12.94
N ASN A 128 -7.71 -0.56 -13.25
CA ASN A 128 -8.36 -1.42 -14.24
C ASN A 128 -8.97 -0.62 -15.39
N THR A 129 -9.06 0.71 -15.25
CA THR A 129 -9.63 1.61 -16.26
C THR A 129 -8.59 2.65 -16.66
N CYS A 130 -8.49 2.95 -17.95
CA CYS A 130 -7.61 4.00 -18.41
C CYS A 130 -8.14 5.38 -18.00
N HIS A 131 -7.46 6.09 -17.09
CA HIS A 131 -7.86 7.42 -16.65
C HIS A 131 -7.90 8.49 -17.75
N LYS A 132 -7.24 8.24 -18.89
CA LYS A 132 -7.23 9.14 -20.07
C LYS A 132 -8.38 8.87 -21.02
N HIS A 133 -8.61 7.59 -21.35
CA HIS A 133 -9.52 7.17 -22.42
C HIS A 133 -10.86 6.61 -21.92
N LYS A 134 -11.02 6.44 -20.60
CA LYS A 134 -12.26 5.96 -19.96
C LYS A 134 -12.73 4.57 -20.44
N ILE A 135 -11.77 3.72 -20.79
CA ILE A 135 -12.01 2.33 -21.21
C ILE A 135 -11.36 1.35 -20.23
N LYS A 136 -11.98 0.19 -20.06
CA LYS A 136 -11.41 -0.93 -19.32
C LYS A 136 -10.09 -1.35 -19.97
N LEU A 137 -9.08 -1.64 -19.17
CA LEU A 137 -7.86 -2.26 -19.65
C LEU A 137 -8.18 -3.67 -20.15
N ILE A 138 -7.75 -3.96 -21.37
CA ILE A 138 -8.01 -5.24 -22.01
C ILE A 138 -6.93 -6.23 -21.58
N GLU A 139 -7.36 -7.37 -21.04
CA GLU A 139 -6.47 -8.43 -20.53
C GLU A 139 -6.30 -9.58 -21.53
N ASN A 140 -7.24 -9.75 -22.47
CA ASN A 140 -7.20 -10.82 -23.47
C ASN A 140 -7.22 -10.24 -24.89
N CYS A 141 -6.47 -10.87 -25.79
CA CYS A 141 -6.58 -10.62 -27.21
C CYS A 141 -7.90 -11.20 -27.77
N CYS A 142 -8.30 -10.78 -28.97
CA CYS A 142 -9.46 -11.32 -29.67
C CYS A 142 -9.38 -12.84 -29.96
N CYS A 143 -8.18 -13.42 -29.94
CA CYS A 143 -7.97 -14.86 -30.04
C CYS A 143 -8.07 -15.61 -28.70
N GLY A 144 -8.38 -14.93 -27.60
CA GLY A 144 -8.48 -15.49 -26.25
C GLY A 144 -7.18 -15.48 -25.44
N GLU A 145 -6.03 -15.34 -26.10
CA GLU A 145 -4.71 -15.32 -25.43
C GLU A 145 -4.58 -14.14 -24.46
N ILE A 146 -4.00 -14.38 -23.28
CA ILE A 146 -3.75 -13.32 -22.29
C ILE A 146 -2.67 -12.37 -22.81
N ILE A 147 -2.90 -11.07 -22.66
CA ILE A 147 -1.97 -10.03 -23.06
C ILE A 147 -0.81 -10.01 -22.07
N SER A 148 0.36 -10.46 -22.54
CA SER A 148 1.56 -10.53 -21.72
C SER A 148 2.55 -9.43 -22.12
N ALA A 149 2.24 -8.22 -21.68
CA ALA A 149 2.97 -6.99 -22.00
C ALA A 149 4.50 -7.06 -21.78
N PHE A 150 5.01 -7.98 -20.98
CA PHE A 150 6.44 -8.14 -20.67
C PHE A 150 7.11 -9.36 -21.31
N SER A 151 6.35 -10.32 -21.83
CA SER A 151 6.88 -11.52 -22.50
C SER A 151 6.84 -11.40 -24.03
N ASP A 152 6.06 -10.45 -24.55
CA ASP A 152 5.93 -10.19 -25.98
C ASP A 152 7.24 -9.89 -26.69
N HIS A 153 7.48 -10.65 -27.76
CA HIS A 153 8.63 -10.46 -28.64
C HIS A 153 8.60 -9.11 -29.36
N LYS A 154 7.38 -8.66 -29.72
CA LYS A 154 7.10 -7.39 -30.37
C LYS A 154 6.09 -6.62 -29.51
N LEU A 155 6.43 -5.38 -29.19
CA LEU A 155 5.60 -4.51 -28.38
C LEU A 155 4.23 -4.27 -29.05
N GLY A 156 3.15 -4.55 -28.31
CA GLY A 156 1.80 -4.22 -28.74
C GLY A 156 1.20 -5.19 -29.77
N VAL A 157 1.72 -6.42 -29.90
CA VAL A 157 1.26 -7.40 -30.89
C VAL A 157 1.12 -8.77 -30.26
N CYS A 158 -0.03 -9.42 -30.50
CA CYS A 158 -0.31 -10.78 -30.04
C CYS A 158 0.63 -11.80 -30.68
N GLN A 159 1.26 -12.64 -29.87
CA GLN A 159 2.14 -13.70 -30.37
C GLN A 159 1.38 -14.87 -31.02
N CYS A 160 0.12 -15.10 -30.63
CA CYS A 160 -0.69 -16.20 -31.13
C CYS A 160 -1.30 -15.88 -32.51
N CYS A 161 -2.02 -14.76 -32.64
CA CYS A 161 -2.73 -14.40 -33.87
C CYS A 161 -2.10 -13.25 -34.68
N GLY A 162 -1.04 -12.60 -34.18
CA GLY A 162 -0.40 -11.47 -34.86
C GLY A 162 -1.18 -10.15 -34.81
N HIS A 163 -2.34 -10.11 -34.14
CA HIS A 163 -3.17 -8.91 -34.05
C HIS A 163 -2.50 -7.82 -33.21
N GLU A 164 -2.57 -6.57 -33.64
CA GLU A 164 -2.00 -5.44 -32.90
C GLU A 164 -2.97 -4.96 -31.81
N TYR A 165 -2.50 -4.87 -30.56
CA TYR A 165 -3.31 -4.48 -29.41
C TYR A 165 -3.89 -3.07 -29.52
N LYS A 166 -3.25 -2.20 -30.31
CA LYS A 166 -3.76 -0.86 -30.61
C LYS A 166 -5.07 -0.90 -31.43
N ASN A 167 -5.38 -2.00 -32.11
CA ASN A 167 -6.59 -2.17 -32.91
C ASN A 167 -7.72 -2.86 -32.16
N LEU A 168 -7.50 -3.25 -30.90
CA LEU A 168 -8.56 -3.82 -30.07
C LEU A 168 -9.61 -2.75 -29.74
N GLU A 169 -10.86 -3.17 -29.67
CA GLU A 169 -11.97 -2.31 -29.30
C GLU A 169 -12.08 -2.19 -27.78
N GLY A 170 -12.07 -0.95 -27.29
CA GLY A 170 -12.21 -0.66 -25.86
C GLY A 170 -13.66 -0.71 -25.42
N VAL A 171 -13.92 -1.38 -24.30
CA VAL A 171 -15.23 -1.35 -23.63
C VAL A 171 -15.21 -0.21 -22.61
N LYS A 172 -16.25 0.63 -22.60
CA LYS A 172 -16.44 1.63 -21.55
C LYS A 172 -16.71 0.92 -20.23
N GLU A 173 -16.02 1.32 -19.18
CA GLU A 173 -16.16 0.72 -17.85
C GLU A 173 -17.14 1.50 -16.98
N ASN A 174 -17.60 0.88 -15.89
CA ASN A 174 -18.34 1.55 -14.82
C ASN A 174 -17.66 2.86 -14.38
N HIS A 175 -18.48 3.87 -14.09
CA HIS A 175 -18.06 5.18 -13.60
C HIS A 175 -17.17 5.07 -12.36
N ASN A 176 -17.48 4.17 -11.43
CA ASN A 176 -16.75 4.03 -10.16
C ASN A 176 -15.32 3.47 -10.37
N ASP A 177 -15.13 2.48 -11.24
CA ASP A 177 -13.79 1.97 -11.57
C ASP A 177 -12.95 3.01 -12.32
N PHE A 178 -13.60 3.84 -13.16
CA PHE A 178 -12.97 4.99 -13.77
C PHE A 178 -12.49 6.00 -12.71
N GLU A 179 -13.36 6.43 -11.81
CA GLU A 179 -13.04 7.40 -10.75
C GLU A 179 -11.91 6.90 -9.85
N LEU A 180 -11.92 5.62 -9.47
CA LEU A 180 -10.85 5.02 -8.68
C LEU A 180 -9.52 5.03 -9.44
N SER A 181 -9.52 4.63 -10.72
CA SER A 181 -8.33 4.65 -11.57
C SER A 181 -7.83 6.07 -11.84
N HIS A 182 -8.74 7.04 -11.92
CA HIS A 182 -8.43 8.46 -12.08
C HIS A 182 -7.80 9.05 -10.80
N TRP A 183 -8.29 8.68 -9.62
CA TRP A 183 -7.70 9.06 -8.34
C TRP A 183 -6.28 8.49 -8.15
N LEU A 184 -6.08 7.22 -8.50
CA LEU A 184 -4.76 6.57 -8.48
C LEU A 184 -3.76 7.20 -9.46
N ALA A 185 -4.25 7.85 -10.52
CA ALA A 185 -3.41 8.55 -11.49
C ALA A 185 -2.95 9.95 -11.05
N GLY A 186 -3.41 10.44 -9.88
CA GLY A 186 -3.01 11.75 -9.35
C GLY A 186 -4.02 12.88 -9.58
N THR A 187 -5.21 12.57 -10.12
CA THR A 187 -6.25 13.56 -10.40
C THR A 187 -7.39 13.44 -9.38
N HIS A 188 -7.82 14.58 -8.83
CA HIS A 188 -8.70 14.64 -7.66
C HIS A 188 -10.03 15.32 -8.01
N LYS A 189 -11.16 14.65 -7.74
CA LYS A 189 -12.47 15.32 -7.69
C LYS A 189 -13.25 15.01 -6.42
N ASN A 190 -13.31 13.75 -5.97
CA ASN A 190 -14.21 13.36 -4.86
C ASN A 190 -13.59 12.47 -3.77
N LEU A 191 -12.35 12.01 -3.95
CA LEU A 191 -11.66 11.12 -2.99
C LEU A 191 -10.59 11.89 -2.20
N PRO A 192 -10.21 11.41 -0.99
CA PRO A 192 -9.25 12.08 -0.13
C PRO A 192 -7.96 12.49 -0.86
N ASN A 193 -7.55 13.73 -0.63
CA ASN A 193 -6.30 14.25 -1.15
C ASN A 193 -5.13 13.78 -0.27
N VAL A 194 -4.61 12.60 -0.59
CA VAL A 194 -3.44 12.00 0.08
C VAL A 194 -2.34 11.69 -0.92
N LYS A 195 -1.10 11.56 -0.43
CA LYS A 195 0.04 11.13 -1.25
C LYS A 195 -0.25 9.78 -1.92
N ASP A 196 0.30 9.55 -3.11
CA ASP A 196 0.00 8.33 -3.89
C ASP A 196 0.26 7.02 -3.11
N SER A 197 1.32 6.98 -2.30
CA SER A 197 1.60 5.83 -1.43
C SER A 197 0.49 5.52 -0.42
N HIS A 198 -0.20 6.55 0.07
CA HIS A 198 -1.31 6.43 1.00
C HIS A 198 -2.60 6.02 0.28
N LYS A 199 -2.80 6.41 -0.99
CA LYS A 199 -3.95 5.94 -1.78
C LYS A 199 -4.04 4.42 -1.83
N PHE A 200 -2.92 3.76 -2.14
CA PHE A 200 -2.83 2.29 -2.09
C PHE A 200 -2.93 1.74 -0.66
N GLY A 201 -2.46 2.50 0.33
CA GLY A 201 -2.64 2.16 1.74
C GLY A 201 -4.11 2.09 2.14
N LEU A 202 -4.92 3.08 1.73
CA LEU A 202 -6.36 3.12 2.01
C LEU A 202 -7.11 1.96 1.38
N ILE A 203 -6.76 1.57 0.17
CA ILE A 203 -7.37 0.41 -0.50
C ILE A 203 -7.04 -0.87 0.25
N LEU A 204 -5.78 -1.07 0.65
CA LEU A 204 -5.41 -2.25 1.43
C LEU A 204 -6.05 -2.23 2.82
N TRP A 205 -6.12 -1.06 3.45
CA TRP A 205 -6.82 -0.89 4.71
C TRP A 205 -8.30 -1.28 4.60
N TRP A 206 -8.99 -0.82 3.55
CA TRP A 206 -10.39 -1.18 3.27
C TRP A 206 -10.58 -2.68 3.15
N LEU A 207 -9.74 -3.35 2.36
CA LEU A 207 -9.74 -4.82 2.24
C LEU A 207 -9.56 -5.50 3.59
N LYS A 208 -8.66 -4.99 4.44
CA LYS A 208 -8.40 -5.57 5.78
C LYS A 208 -9.50 -5.27 6.78
N LEU A 209 -10.14 -4.11 6.70
CA LEU A 209 -11.26 -3.72 7.55
C LEU A 209 -12.46 -4.65 7.32
N HIS A 210 -12.79 -4.90 6.06
CA HIS A 210 -13.92 -5.75 5.66
C HIS A 210 -13.55 -7.22 5.41
N GLN A 211 -12.29 -7.61 5.65
CA GLN A 211 -11.78 -8.97 5.45
C GLN A 211 -11.97 -9.52 4.02
N LEU A 212 -11.89 -8.63 3.03
CA LEU A 212 -12.11 -8.92 1.61
C LEU A 212 -10.82 -9.41 0.92
N THR A 213 -11.01 -10.28 -0.07
CA THR A 213 -10.02 -10.58 -1.11
C THR A 213 -10.01 -9.49 -2.18
N LEU A 214 -9.01 -9.53 -3.08
CA LEU A 214 -8.95 -8.59 -4.21
C LEU A 214 -10.14 -8.73 -5.17
N ALA A 215 -10.71 -9.93 -5.27
CA ALA A 215 -11.83 -10.23 -6.17
C ALA A 215 -13.17 -9.73 -5.62
N GLU A 216 -13.31 -9.64 -4.31
CA GLU A 216 -14.51 -9.14 -3.61
C GLU A 216 -14.50 -7.61 -3.45
N PHE A 217 -13.48 -6.93 -3.98
CA PHE A 217 -13.39 -5.48 -3.90
C PHE A 217 -14.37 -4.82 -4.86
N GLU A 218 -15.29 -4.03 -4.29
CA GLU A 218 -16.24 -3.23 -5.05
C GLU A 218 -15.86 -1.75 -4.97
N SER A 219 -15.55 -1.15 -6.13
CA SER A 219 -15.14 0.26 -6.22
C SER A 219 -16.23 1.23 -5.80
N GLU A 220 -17.50 0.88 -6.03
CA GLU A 220 -18.66 1.68 -5.65
C GLU A 220 -18.75 1.89 -4.14
N VAL A 221 -18.71 0.80 -3.36
CA VAL A 221 -18.82 0.86 -1.89
C VAL A 221 -17.63 1.64 -1.31
N PHE A 222 -16.44 1.40 -1.84
CA PHE A 222 -15.23 2.14 -1.46
C PHE A 222 -15.36 3.65 -1.73
N ILE A 223 -15.81 4.03 -2.92
CA ILE A 223 -15.97 5.45 -3.30
C ILE A 223 -17.03 6.12 -2.45
N ASN A 224 -18.18 5.48 -2.26
CA ASN A 224 -19.27 6.03 -1.43
C ASN A 224 -18.78 6.30 -0.01
N PHE A 225 -18.06 5.35 0.59
CA PHE A 225 -17.47 5.52 1.92
C PHE A 225 -16.52 6.72 1.99
N PHE A 226 -15.62 6.87 1.02
CA PHE A 226 -14.62 7.95 1.05
C PHE A 226 -15.13 9.30 0.56
N THR A 227 -16.26 9.34 -0.14
CA THR A 227 -16.94 10.60 -0.52
C THR A 227 -17.55 11.27 0.71
N GLU A 228 -18.04 10.48 1.67
CA GLU A 228 -18.57 10.97 2.96
C GLU A 228 -17.50 11.06 4.07
N TRP A 229 -16.22 10.94 3.71
CA TRP A 229 -15.13 11.03 4.68
C TRP A 229 -15.04 12.42 5.32
N PRO A 230 -14.82 12.54 6.65
CA PRO A 230 -14.54 11.48 7.64
C PRO A 230 -15.78 10.90 8.33
N SER A 231 -16.96 11.49 8.12
CA SER A 231 -18.19 11.16 8.83
C SER A 231 -18.58 9.70 8.70
N SER A 232 -18.36 9.10 7.52
CA SER A 232 -18.57 7.67 7.28
C SER A 232 -17.78 6.77 8.23
N PHE A 233 -16.52 7.09 8.46
CA PHE A 233 -15.66 6.31 9.35
C PHE A 233 -15.97 6.57 10.83
N GLN A 234 -16.26 7.82 11.20
CA GLN A 234 -16.70 8.14 12.56
C GLN A 234 -18.01 7.42 12.92
N LYS A 235 -18.96 7.35 11.97
CA LYS A 235 -20.18 6.56 12.11
C LYS A 235 -19.88 5.07 12.26
N TYR A 236 -18.93 4.53 11.49
CA TYR A 236 -18.48 3.14 11.65
C TYR A 236 -17.95 2.88 13.07
N LEU A 237 -17.07 3.74 13.59
CA LEU A 237 -16.51 3.60 14.94
C LEU A 237 -17.62 3.65 16.01
N LYS A 238 -18.50 4.65 15.90
CA LYS A 238 -19.64 4.80 16.81
C LYS A 238 -20.55 3.57 16.80
N ASN A 239 -20.90 3.06 15.62
CA ASN A 239 -21.75 1.88 15.50
C ASN A 239 -21.09 0.62 16.09
N GLN A 240 -19.77 0.45 15.93
CA GLN A 240 -19.04 -0.69 16.55
C GLN A 240 -19.06 -0.58 18.08
N TRP A 241 -18.86 0.62 18.62
CA TRP A 241 -18.94 0.88 20.05
C TRP A 241 -20.34 0.61 20.60
N GLU A 242 -21.37 1.22 20.01
CA GLU A 242 -22.77 1.05 20.42
C GLU A 242 -23.21 -0.42 20.37
N HIS A 243 -22.85 -1.12 19.29
CA HIS A 243 -23.13 -2.55 19.16
C HIS A 243 -22.49 -3.36 20.29
N TYR A 244 -21.24 -3.06 20.65
CA TYR A 244 -20.58 -3.73 21.77
C TYR A 244 -21.22 -3.36 23.13
N SER A 245 -21.59 -2.09 23.32
CA SER A 245 -22.26 -1.66 24.56
C SER A 245 -23.59 -2.38 24.79
N GLU A 246 -24.34 -2.67 23.73
CA GLU A 246 -25.64 -3.35 23.81
C GLU A 246 -25.54 -4.89 23.86
N TYR A 247 -24.64 -5.48 23.08
CA TYR A 247 -24.59 -6.93 22.84
C TYR A 247 -23.28 -7.59 23.30
N GLY A 248 -22.37 -6.83 23.90
CA GLY A 248 -21.07 -7.31 24.36
C GLY A 248 -21.18 -8.42 25.39
N LEU A 249 -20.37 -9.47 25.22
CA LEU A 249 -20.35 -10.63 26.12
C LEU A 249 -19.63 -10.34 27.44
N LYS A 250 -18.68 -9.39 27.44
CA LYS A 250 -17.91 -9.00 28.63
C LYS A 250 -18.38 -7.64 29.12
N PRO A 251 -18.38 -7.41 30.45
CA PRO A 251 -18.55 -6.06 30.98
C PRO A 251 -17.47 -5.13 30.42
N ILE A 252 -17.80 -3.86 30.26
CA ILE A 252 -16.90 -2.86 29.64
C ILE A 252 -15.55 -2.77 30.36
N SER A 253 -15.53 -2.98 31.69
CA SER A 253 -14.30 -2.99 32.49
C SER A 253 -13.27 -4.05 32.06
N ASP A 254 -13.75 -5.16 31.49
CA ASP A 254 -12.93 -6.31 31.11
C ASP A 254 -12.83 -6.47 29.58
N ALA A 255 -13.54 -5.62 28.85
CA ALA A 255 -13.53 -5.58 27.40
C ALA A 255 -12.19 -5.04 26.90
N SER A 256 -11.59 -5.73 25.93
CA SER A 256 -10.40 -5.22 25.25
C SER A 256 -10.78 -4.37 24.03
N PHE A 257 -9.88 -3.49 23.61
CA PHE A 257 -10.04 -2.75 22.36
C PHE A 257 -10.29 -3.69 21.18
N SER A 258 -9.59 -4.82 21.16
CA SER A 258 -9.75 -5.85 20.13
C SER A 258 -11.10 -6.58 20.18
N ASP A 259 -11.79 -6.64 21.33
CA ASP A 259 -13.13 -7.20 21.42
C ASP A 259 -14.16 -6.30 20.71
N VAL A 260 -13.95 -4.98 20.72
CA VAL A 260 -14.84 -3.99 20.11
C VAL A 260 -14.49 -3.73 18.64
N PHE A 261 -13.24 -3.41 18.35
CA PHE A 261 -12.80 -2.95 17.02
C PHE A 261 -11.95 -3.97 16.28
N GLY A 262 -11.80 -5.18 16.82
CA GLY A 262 -11.00 -6.24 16.21
C GLY A 262 -9.55 -5.80 15.98
N LYS A 263 -9.11 -5.90 14.73
CA LYS A 263 -7.73 -5.58 14.32
C LYS A 263 -7.53 -4.14 13.85
N LEU A 264 -8.49 -3.24 14.11
CA LEU A 264 -8.51 -1.89 13.56
C LEU A 264 -7.19 -1.12 13.74
N LEU A 265 -6.62 -1.09 14.96
CA LEU A 265 -5.35 -0.41 15.22
C LEU A 265 -4.21 -1.02 14.42
N SER A 266 -4.05 -2.34 14.46
CA SER A 266 -2.99 -3.03 13.71
C SER A 266 -3.10 -2.84 12.18
N ASN A 267 -4.32 -2.76 11.66
CA ASN A 267 -4.59 -2.52 10.25
C ASN A 267 -4.34 -1.06 9.86
N SER A 268 -4.56 -0.11 10.77
CA SER A 268 -4.51 1.33 10.50
C SER A 268 -3.17 1.98 10.86
N ALA A 269 -2.36 1.32 11.70
CA ALA A 269 -1.14 1.91 12.27
C ALA A 269 -0.11 2.34 11.21
N LYS A 270 -0.05 1.68 10.05
CA LYS A 270 1.00 1.94 9.05
C LYS A 270 0.47 1.86 7.63
N LEU A 271 0.27 3.01 6.98
CA LEU A 271 -0.38 3.12 5.67
C LEU A 271 0.32 4.03 4.64
N PRO A 272 1.63 3.99 4.32
CA PRO A 272 2.76 3.18 4.83
C PRO A 272 3.48 3.80 6.04
N SER A 273 2.97 4.95 6.50
CA SER A 273 3.53 5.76 7.58
C SER A 273 2.57 5.72 8.77
N ALA A 274 3.10 5.86 9.97
CA ALA A 274 2.32 6.05 11.20
C ALA A 274 2.15 7.55 11.55
N ARG A 275 2.60 8.44 10.66
CA ARG A 275 2.51 9.90 10.85
C ARG A 275 1.05 10.36 10.72
N LEU A 276 0.50 11.01 11.74
CA LEU A 276 -0.88 11.52 11.71
C LEU A 276 -1.08 12.59 10.62
N SER A 277 -0.03 13.35 10.28
CA SER A 277 -0.09 14.32 9.19
C SER A 277 -0.33 13.69 7.80
N GLU A 278 -0.08 12.39 7.64
CA GLU A 278 -0.23 11.68 6.36
C GLU A 278 -1.29 10.58 6.42
N ASN A 279 -1.42 9.89 7.56
CA ASN A 279 -2.30 8.76 7.76
C ASN A 279 -3.67 9.23 8.28
N ILE A 280 -4.55 9.58 7.34
CA ILE A 280 -5.89 10.09 7.66
C ILE A 280 -6.72 9.14 8.53
N VAL A 281 -6.54 7.82 8.38
CA VAL A 281 -7.29 6.82 9.15
C VAL A 281 -6.87 6.87 10.61
N LEU A 282 -5.56 6.84 10.86
CA LEU A 282 -5.05 6.89 12.22
C LEU A 282 -5.42 8.21 12.90
N THR A 283 -5.40 9.32 12.15
CA THR A 283 -5.82 10.63 12.66
C THR A 283 -7.28 10.63 13.12
N GLU A 284 -8.20 10.06 12.33
CA GLU A 284 -9.61 9.99 12.76
C GLU A 284 -9.83 8.99 13.92
N ILE A 285 -9.00 7.95 14.07
CA ILE A 285 -9.03 7.09 15.27
C ILE A 285 -8.65 7.89 16.52
N TYR A 286 -7.56 8.66 16.47
CA TYR A 286 -7.13 9.47 17.62
C TYR A 286 -8.12 10.60 17.91
N LYS A 287 -8.75 11.15 16.88
CA LYS A 287 -9.82 12.12 17.04
C LYS A 287 -11.01 11.51 17.77
N TYR A 288 -11.41 10.30 17.39
CA TYR A 288 -12.46 9.57 18.10
C TYR A 288 -12.10 9.33 19.58
N PHE A 289 -10.83 9.07 19.90
CA PHE A 289 -10.41 8.94 21.30
C PHE A 289 -10.52 10.26 22.07
N ASP A 290 -10.11 11.37 21.46
CA ASP A 290 -10.22 12.71 22.04
C ASP A 290 -11.68 13.11 22.30
N ASP A 291 -12.54 12.91 21.31
CA ASP A 291 -13.98 13.23 21.40
C ASP A 291 -14.65 12.46 22.54
N ASN A 292 -14.22 11.21 22.82
CA ASN A 292 -14.74 10.41 23.92
C ASN A 292 -14.12 10.75 25.28
N LEU A 293 -12.95 11.38 25.33
CA LEU A 293 -12.33 11.82 26.60
C LEU A 293 -13.08 12.98 27.24
N ILE A 294 -13.71 13.82 26.42
CA ILE A 294 -14.52 14.97 26.86
C ILE A 294 -15.94 14.52 27.27
N SER A 295 -16.37 13.33 26.85
CA SER A 295 -17.74 12.85 27.08
C SER A 295 -18.00 12.51 28.56
N GLU A 296 -19.23 12.73 29.04
CA GLU A 296 -19.61 12.47 30.44
C GLU A 296 -19.56 10.97 30.80
N ASN A 297 -19.60 10.08 29.81
CA ASN A 297 -19.50 8.62 30.01
C ASN A 297 -18.18 8.05 29.48
N ASN A 298 -17.13 8.11 30.29
CA ASN A 298 -15.76 7.66 29.97
C ASN A 298 -15.57 6.12 29.96
N GLU A 299 -16.63 5.35 29.78
CA GLU A 299 -16.57 3.88 29.70
C GLU A 299 -15.69 3.39 28.55
N PHE A 300 -15.69 4.10 27.43
CA PHE A 300 -14.84 3.82 26.28
C PHE A 300 -13.34 3.83 26.63
N LEU A 301 -12.90 4.76 27.46
CA LEU A 301 -11.49 4.89 27.85
C LEU A 301 -11.01 3.77 28.78
N LYS A 302 -11.93 3.02 29.41
CA LYS A 302 -11.60 1.88 30.27
C LYS A 302 -11.27 0.61 29.50
N LEU A 303 -11.45 0.62 28.17
CA LEU A 303 -11.11 -0.52 27.32
C LEU A 303 -9.66 -0.96 27.55
N LYS A 304 -9.48 -2.28 27.68
CA LYS A 304 -8.17 -2.87 27.93
C LYS A 304 -7.36 -3.02 26.65
N ILE A 305 -6.08 -2.69 26.73
CA ILE A 305 -5.14 -2.70 25.61
C ILE A 305 -3.95 -3.60 25.95
N ASN A 306 -3.51 -4.40 24.97
CA ASN A 306 -2.33 -5.25 25.13
C ASN A 306 -1.04 -4.50 24.75
N SER A 307 0.12 -5.11 24.99
CA SER A 307 1.41 -4.43 24.76
C SER A 307 1.70 -4.15 23.29
N ILE A 308 1.16 -4.96 22.36
CA ILE A 308 1.34 -4.74 20.92
C ILE A 308 0.56 -3.49 20.50
N GLU A 309 -0.70 -3.39 20.89
CA GLU A 309 -1.55 -2.25 20.57
C GLU A 309 -1.06 -0.98 21.26
N ALA A 310 -0.61 -1.07 22.51
CA ALA A 310 0.03 0.04 23.22
C ALA A 310 1.28 0.54 22.46
N ALA A 311 2.13 -0.39 21.98
CA ALA A 311 3.30 -0.04 21.20
C ALA A 311 2.93 0.68 19.88
N LEU A 312 1.84 0.25 19.23
CA LEU A 312 1.33 0.92 18.03
C LEU A 312 0.79 2.33 18.34
N LEU A 313 0.06 2.51 19.45
CA LEU A 313 -0.49 3.80 19.86
C LEU A 313 0.59 4.82 20.26
N LEU A 314 1.65 4.37 20.93
CA LEU A 314 2.76 5.24 21.29
C LEU A 314 3.81 5.35 20.17
N ASN A 315 3.60 4.66 19.04
CA ASN A 315 4.56 4.53 17.94
C ASN A 315 5.98 4.14 18.43
N THR A 316 6.01 3.12 19.28
CA THR A 316 7.17 2.65 20.04
C THR A 316 7.31 1.12 19.92
N SER A 317 8.27 0.50 20.61
CA SER A 317 8.43 -0.95 20.62
C SER A 317 7.81 -1.59 21.88
N THR A 318 7.54 -2.90 21.84
CA THR A 318 7.03 -3.64 23.00
C THR A 318 8.01 -3.66 24.17
N GLU A 319 9.31 -3.57 23.87
CA GLU A 319 10.37 -3.45 24.88
C GLU A 319 10.31 -2.08 25.58
N GLN A 320 10.01 -1.02 24.82
CA GLN A 320 9.81 0.31 25.41
C GLN A 320 8.56 0.35 26.29
N ILE A 321 7.47 -0.32 25.89
CA ILE A 321 6.28 -0.48 26.76
C ILE A 321 6.65 -1.18 28.07
N ALA A 322 7.44 -2.26 28.01
CA ALA A 322 7.88 -2.96 29.22
C ALA A 322 8.72 -2.03 30.13
N ALA A 323 9.62 -1.22 29.56
CA ALA A 323 10.42 -0.26 30.32
C ALA A 323 9.55 0.80 31.03
N LEU A 324 8.48 1.30 30.40
CA LEU A 324 7.56 2.25 31.03
C LEU A 324 6.84 1.66 32.25
N VAL A 325 6.49 0.37 32.17
CA VAL A 325 5.88 -0.34 33.30
C VAL A 325 6.88 -0.54 34.43
N GLU A 326 8.12 -0.92 34.12
CA GLU A 326 9.20 -1.08 35.11
C GLU A 326 9.55 0.23 35.82
N GLN A 327 9.47 1.36 35.10
CA GLN A 327 9.71 2.70 35.62
C GLN A 327 8.51 3.28 36.40
N GLY A 328 7.34 2.64 36.32
CA GLY A 328 6.12 3.10 36.95
C GLY A 328 5.43 4.26 36.24
N GLU A 329 5.84 4.59 35.00
CA GLU A 329 5.18 5.61 34.17
C GLU A 329 3.88 5.10 33.55
N LEU A 330 3.76 3.79 33.35
CA LEU A 330 2.56 3.13 32.86
C LEU A 330 2.07 2.06 33.86
N SER A 331 0.88 2.26 34.41
CA SER A 331 0.26 1.30 35.31
C SER A 331 -0.30 0.09 34.56
N SER A 332 0.11 -1.11 34.97
CA SER A 332 -0.56 -2.33 34.55
C SER A 332 -1.73 -2.65 35.48
N GLY A 333 -2.91 -2.89 34.91
CA GLY A 333 -4.07 -3.42 35.61
C GLY A 333 -3.90 -4.88 36.06
N ILE A 334 -2.79 -5.53 35.70
CA ILE A 334 -2.45 -6.89 36.10
C ILE A 334 -1.27 -6.87 37.04
N ARG A 335 -1.36 -7.66 38.11
CA ARG A 335 -0.26 -7.84 39.05
C ARG A 335 0.85 -8.68 38.42
N ILE A 336 1.94 -8.03 38.03
CA ILE A 336 3.16 -8.71 37.56
C ILE A 336 3.87 -9.28 38.80
N LYS A 337 4.13 -10.60 38.80
CA LYS A 337 4.91 -11.25 39.86
C LYS A 337 6.36 -10.72 39.82
N SER A 338 7.02 -10.58 40.97
CA SER A 338 8.43 -10.18 41.03
C SER A 338 9.31 -11.07 40.14
N GLY A 339 10.00 -10.47 39.18
CA GLY A 339 10.83 -11.18 38.18
C GLY A 339 10.06 -11.83 37.02
N GLY A 340 8.75 -11.61 36.92
CA GLY A 340 7.92 -12.07 35.80
C GLY A 340 7.93 -11.08 34.64
N PHE A 341 7.78 -11.59 33.42
CA PHE A 341 7.66 -10.77 32.21
C PHE A 341 6.20 -10.47 31.88
N LEU A 342 5.95 -9.28 31.33
CA LEU A 342 4.65 -8.92 30.80
C LEU A 342 4.33 -9.74 29.55
N ASN A 343 3.17 -10.39 29.53
CA ASN A 343 2.71 -11.09 28.33
C ASN A 343 2.20 -10.07 27.30
N ILE A 344 2.86 -10.05 26.14
CA ILE A 344 2.63 -9.05 25.10
C ILE A 344 1.19 -9.06 24.57
N ASN A 345 0.53 -10.23 24.56
CA ASN A 345 -0.84 -10.39 24.08
C ASN A 345 -1.91 -10.17 25.15
N GLN A 346 -1.52 -10.08 26.41
CA GLN A 346 -2.48 -9.95 27.51
C GLN A 346 -2.93 -8.48 27.61
N PRO A 347 -4.25 -8.18 27.57
CA PRO A 347 -4.75 -6.84 27.79
C PRO A 347 -4.44 -6.40 29.22
N ALA A 348 -3.58 -5.41 29.37
CA ALA A 348 -2.97 -5.05 30.64
C ALA A 348 -3.08 -3.57 30.99
N PHE A 349 -3.44 -2.73 30.01
CA PHE A 349 -3.43 -1.27 30.13
C PHE A 349 -4.82 -0.72 29.82
N GLU A 350 -5.15 0.46 30.33
CA GLU A 350 -6.37 1.16 29.93
C GLU A 350 -6.08 2.11 28.75
N LEU A 351 -7.03 2.22 27.83
CA LEU A 351 -6.91 3.09 26.67
C LEU A 351 -6.72 4.56 27.08
N GLY A 352 -7.43 5.02 28.11
CA GLY A 352 -7.32 6.38 28.65
C GLY A 352 -5.90 6.71 29.11
N ASP A 353 -5.29 5.83 29.91
CA ASP A 353 -3.93 6.03 30.41
C ASP A 353 -2.91 6.13 29.26
N LEU A 354 -3.04 5.25 28.26
CA LEU A 354 -2.17 5.26 27.08
C LEU A 354 -2.37 6.52 26.23
N TYR A 355 -3.60 6.98 26.07
CA TYR A 355 -3.88 8.19 25.30
C TYR A 355 -3.35 9.45 25.99
N CYS A 356 -3.54 9.56 27.31
CA CYS A 356 -2.95 10.64 28.12
C CYS A 356 -1.41 10.61 28.07
N LEU A 357 -0.81 9.42 28.17
CA LEU A 357 0.64 9.25 28.03
C LEU A 357 1.14 9.66 26.64
N TRP A 358 0.38 9.32 25.59
CA TRP A 358 0.67 9.77 24.24
C TRP A 358 0.69 11.31 24.14
N GLN A 359 -0.34 11.96 24.69
CA GLN A 359 -0.44 13.42 24.73
C GLN A 359 0.71 14.06 25.52
N ALA A 360 1.16 13.44 26.63
CA ALA A 360 2.19 14.00 27.48
C ALA A 360 3.62 13.88 26.91
N GLY A 361 3.96 12.74 26.30
CA GLY A 361 5.37 12.40 26.05
C GLY A 361 5.72 11.79 24.68
N TYR A 362 4.73 11.37 23.88
CA TYR A 362 4.99 10.63 22.62
C TYR A 362 4.56 11.37 21.36
N GLN A 363 4.32 12.67 21.48
CA GLN A 363 4.06 13.53 20.34
C GLN A 363 5.35 13.79 19.54
N THR A 364 5.20 13.92 18.22
CA THR A 364 6.29 14.27 17.30
C THR A 364 5.87 15.40 16.38
N GLU A 365 6.82 15.97 15.62
CA GLU A 365 6.53 17.04 14.65
C GLU A 365 5.43 16.66 13.62
N TYR A 366 5.24 15.36 13.31
CA TYR A 366 4.25 14.86 12.35
C TYR A 366 3.08 14.09 12.97
N SER A 367 3.12 13.85 14.29
CA SER A 367 2.09 13.13 15.04
C SER A 367 1.91 13.81 16.39
N ASN A 368 1.13 14.86 16.41
CA ASN A 368 0.86 15.67 17.60
C ASN A 368 -0.61 16.07 17.64
N PHE A 369 -1.01 16.63 18.78
CA PHE A 369 -2.39 16.98 19.07
C PHE A 369 -2.95 18.06 18.14
N SER A 370 -2.12 18.99 17.64
CA SER A 370 -2.59 20.06 16.75
C SER A 370 -3.08 19.52 15.41
N ILE A 371 -2.50 18.42 14.91
CA ILE A 371 -2.96 17.76 13.67
C ILE A 371 -4.38 17.20 13.83
N ILE A 372 -4.75 16.76 15.03
CA ILE A 372 -6.07 16.21 15.32
C ILE A 372 -7.11 17.33 15.42
N THR A 373 -6.72 18.45 16.03
CA THR A 373 -7.61 19.59 16.33
C THR A 373 -7.68 20.65 15.23
N SER A 374 -6.76 20.66 14.25
CA SER A 374 -6.65 21.69 13.19
C SER A 374 -7.76 21.69 12.12
N ARG A 375 -8.98 21.27 12.46
CA ARG A 375 -10.18 21.44 11.61
C ARG A 375 -11.22 22.38 12.21
N TRP A 376 -10.85 23.16 13.23
CA TRP A 376 -11.63 24.29 13.73
C TRP A 376 -11.22 25.59 13.03
#